data_AF-A0A661GM44-F1
#
_entry.id   AF-A0A661GM44-F1
#
_cell.length_a   1.000
_cell.length_b   1.000
_cell.length_c   1.000
_cell.angle_alpha   90.00
_cell.angle_beta   90.00
_cell.angle_gamma   90.00
#
_symmetry.space_group_name_H-M   'P 1'
#
loop_
_entity.id
_entity.type
_entity.pdbx_description
1 polymer ?
#
loop_
_entity_poly.entity_id
_entity_poly.type
_entity_poly.pdbx_seq_one_letter_code
_entity_poly.pdbx_strand_id
1 'polypeptide(L)' 'MDQISFAEAEYTQKRRTTRREKFLVQMEQLIPWERLEKRIKPH' A
#
# COMPACT_ATOMS: atom_id res chain seq x y z
N MET A 1 -20.46 -24.72 13.43
CA MET A 1 -19.17 -24.45 14.11
C MET A 1 -18.15 -24.37 13.00
N ASP A 2 -17.74 -23.17 12.61
CA ASP A 2 -16.79 -23.00 11.52
C ASP A 2 -15.39 -22.98 12.11
N GLN A 3 -14.74 -24.15 12.05
CA GLN A 3 -13.36 -24.31 12.47
C GLN A 3 -12.45 -23.72 11.39
N ILE A 4 -11.92 -22.54 11.66
CA ILE A 4 -10.94 -21.90 10.79
C ILE A 4 -9.63 -22.70 10.91
N SER A 5 -9.09 -23.13 9.78
CA SER A 5 -7.85 -23.88 9.73
C SER A 5 -6.66 -23.00 10.13
N PHE A 6 -5.59 -23.62 10.64
CA PHE A 6 -4.34 -22.89 10.96
C PHE A 6 -3.79 -22.12 9.76
N ALA A 7 -3.96 -22.65 8.54
CA ALA A 7 -3.54 -21.99 7.30
C ALA A 7 -4.35 -20.70 7.02
N GLU A 8 -5.65 -20.70 7.29
CA GLU A 8 -6.52 -19.53 7.13
C GLU A 8 -6.25 -18.46 8.20
N ALA A 9 -6.00 -18.89 9.45
CA ALA A 9 -5.59 -17.98 10.52
C ALA A 9 -4.23 -17.32 10.24
N GLU A 10 -3.24 -18.07 9.74
CA GLU A 10 -1.95 -17.49 9.33
C GLU A 10 -2.08 -16.55 8.13
N TYR A 11 -2.92 -16.89 7.15
CA TYR A 11 -3.14 -16.06 5.96
C TYR A 11 -3.84 -14.74 6.30
N THR A 12 -4.85 -14.77 7.17
CA THR A 12 -5.57 -13.57 7.62
C THR A 12 -4.68 -12.66 8.45
N GLN A 13 -3.74 -13.22 9.22
CA GLN A 13 -2.82 -12.47 10.06
C GLN A 13 -1.58 -11.95 9.31
N LYS A 14 -1.12 -12.66 8.26
CA LYS A 14 -0.11 -12.17 7.29
C LYS A 14 -0.80 -11.66 6.04
N ARG A 15 -1.38 -10.46 6.07
CA ARG A 15 -1.65 -9.71 4.84
C ARG A 15 -0.32 -9.54 4.10
N ARG A 16 -0.07 -10.39 3.12
CA ARG A 16 1.17 -10.39 2.35
C ARG A 16 1.23 -9.09 1.57
N THR A 17 2.06 -8.16 2.02
CA THR A 17 2.32 -6.93 1.26
C THR A 17 2.83 -7.30 -0.11
N THR A 18 2.09 -6.91 -1.15
CA THR A 18 2.44 -7.20 -2.52
C THR A 18 3.65 -6.37 -2.93
N ARG A 19 4.40 -6.82 -3.95
CA ARG A 19 5.51 -6.02 -4.51
C ARG A 19 5.02 -4.64 -4.98
N ARG A 20 3.80 -4.58 -5.53
CA ARG A 20 3.16 -3.34 -5.96
C ARG A 20 2.92 -2.39 -4.79
N GLU A 21 2.38 -2.86 -3.68
CA GLU A 21 2.16 -2.03 -2.49
C GLU A 21 3.48 -1.49 -1.93
N LYS A 22 4.51 -2.33 -1.82
CA LYS A 22 5.84 -1.86 -1.38
C LYS A 22 6.40 -0.78 -2.30
N PHE A 23 6.27 -0.97 -3.61
CA PHE A 23 6.70 0.00 -4.60
C PHE A 23 5.93 1.32 -4.48
N LEU A 24 4.61 1.27 -4.33
CA LEU A 24 3.79 2.48 -4.17
C LEU A 24 4.15 3.27 -2.91
N VAL A 25 4.41 2.60 -1.79
CA VAL A 25 4.89 3.26 -0.56
C VAL A 25 6.23 3.96 -0.78
N GLN A 26 7.16 3.34 -1.50
CA GLN A 26 8.44 3.97 -1.84
C GLN A 26 8.26 5.16 -2.77
N MET A 27 7.37 5.06 -3.75
CA MET A 27 7.05 6.17 -4.65
C MET A 27 6.43 7.35 -3.91
N GLU A 28 5.55 7.10 -2.95
CA GLU A 28 4.93 8.16 -2.13
C GLU A 28 5.98 8.99 -1.37
N GLN A 29 7.06 8.36 -0.90
CA GLN A 29 8.16 9.04 -0.22
C GLN A 29 9.10 9.78 -1.17
N LEU A 30 9.24 9.30 -2.41
CA LEU A 30 10.18 9.84 -3.40
C LEU A 30 9.56 10.95 -4.25
N ILE A 31 8.25 10.96 -4.44
CA ILE A 31 7.56 11.92 -5.31
C ILE A 31 7.31 13.22 -4.54
N PRO A 32 7.79 14.38 -5.05
CA PRO A 32 7.54 15.67 -4.42
C PRO A 32 6.15 16.23 -4.79
N TRP A 33 5.09 15.61 -4.25
CA TRP A 33 3.70 15.93 -4.58
C TRP A 33 3.35 17.41 -4.47
N GLU A 34 3.73 18.04 -3.36
CA GLU A 34 3.54 19.48 -3.11
C GLU A 34 4.08 20.38 -4.25
N ARG A 35 5.21 20.00 -4.85
CA ARG A 35 5.81 20.77 -5.96
C ARG A 35 5.06 20.55 -7.26
N LEU A 36 4.60 19.32 -7.50
CA LEU A 36 3.85 18.97 -8.71
C LEU A 36 2.47 19.64 -8.69
N GLU A 37 1.77 19.59 -7.56
CA GLU A 37 0.47 20.23 -7.40
C GLU A 37 0.53 21.75 -7.65
N LYS A 38 1.55 22.42 -7.10
CA LYS A 38 1.76 23.86 -7.33
C LYS A 38 1.97 24.23 -8.79
N ARG A 39 2.51 23.32 -9.61
CA ARG A 39 2.69 23.54 -11.06
C ARG A 39 1.42 23.33 -11.86
N ILE A 40 0.51 22.49 -11.38
CA ILE A 40 -0.74 22.17 -12.07
C ILE A 40 -1.84 23.20 -11.74
N LYS A 41 -1.75 23.86 -10.59
CA LYS A 41 -2.72 24.90 -10.23
C LYS A 41 -2.74 26.03 -11.26
N PRO A 42 -3.93 26.44 -11.75
CA PRO A 42 -4.06 27.62 -12.59
C PRO A 42 -3.61 28.88 -11.83
N HIS A 43 -3.09 29.85 -12.58
CA HIS A 43 -2.80 31.20 -12.07
C HIS A 43 -4.08 31.99 -11.82
#